data_AF-R6CFS0-F1
#
_entry.id   AF-R6CFS0-F1
#
_cell.length_a   1.000
_cell.length_b   1.000
_cell.length_c   1.000
_cell.angle_alpha   90.00
_cell.angle_beta   90.00
_cell.angle_gamma   90.00
#
_symmetry.space_group_name_H-M   'P 1'
#
loop_
_entity.id
_entity.type
_entity.pdbx_description
1 polymer ?
#
loop_
_entity_poly.entity_id
_entity_poly.type
_entity_poly.pdbx_seq_one_letter_code
_entity_poly.pdbx_strand_id
1 'polypeptide(L)'
;MSKICKSCGKEYKGEFCEHCGYGDPDLEIKAVKKYQTNKPVRFMTAEEKEEHYKKLKEAQRDKNGKKKRDPKMVRLLIVLGIAAVLIVVGTLFGTGVIGFSEKSSDVVDKYLTAINERDFDKYSSCFPKEMQKDYESDLKLSEMGDKKYMETFAADFAESYGDDFTIGWKIQRADELTEYSLDGYKEAYGTVPDISEANLVVTDVTFKGSKGEETFRMNFYVGKVGRHWKLFNLQYEPGIITPDMEITSSFADSDTDSAAESAAESAE
;
A
#
# COMPACT_ATOMS: atom_id res chain seq x y z
N MET A 1 75.70 -1.04 -7.36
CA MET A 1 74.62 -2.06 -7.46
C MET A 1 73.31 -1.32 -7.63
N SER A 2 72.53 -1.57 -8.69
CA SER A 2 71.16 -1.06 -8.76
C SER A 2 70.33 -1.74 -7.69
N LYS A 3 69.47 -0.96 -7.01
CA LYS A 3 68.51 -1.46 -6.02
C LYS A 3 67.13 -1.45 -6.66
N ILE A 4 66.32 -2.47 -6.39
CA ILE A 4 64.92 -2.49 -6.82
C ILE A 4 64.08 -1.83 -5.73
N CYS A 5 63.26 -0.85 -6.10
CA CYS A 5 62.38 -0.17 -5.16
C CYS A 5 61.28 -1.11 -4.66
N LYS A 6 61.16 -1.30 -3.35
CA LYS A 6 60.11 -2.15 -2.74
C LYS A 6 58.69 -1.63 -2.95
N SER A 7 58.52 -0.32 -3.19
CA SER A 7 57.20 0.30 -3.34
C SER A 7 56.69 0.30 -4.79
N CYS A 8 57.56 0.51 -5.79
CA CYS A 8 57.14 0.62 -7.19
C CYS A 8 57.82 -0.38 -8.15
N GLY A 9 58.74 -1.20 -7.67
CA GLY A 9 59.38 -2.27 -8.44
C GLY A 9 60.43 -1.81 -9.46
N LYS A 10 60.69 -0.50 -9.60
CA LYS A 10 61.68 0.02 -10.55
C LYS A 10 63.09 0.01 -9.98
N GLU A 11 64.08 -0.16 -10.85
CA GLU A 11 65.49 -0.01 -10.49
C GLU A 11 65.86 1.45 -10.27
N TYR A 12 66.60 1.73 -9.20
CA TYR A 12 67.14 3.04 -8.91
C TYR A 12 68.57 2.94 -8.37
N LYS A 13 69.33 4.04 -8.49
CA LYS A 13 70.76 4.10 -8.15
C LYS A 13 71.10 5.11 -7.04
N GLY A 14 70.11 5.82 -6.49
CA GLY A 14 70.26 6.79 -5.39
C GLY A 14 69.93 6.24 -3.99
N GLU A 15 69.89 7.14 -2.98
CA GLU A 15 69.52 6.80 -1.60
C GLU A 15 68.01 6.52 -1.45
N PHE A 16 67.18 7.26 -2.18
CA PHE A 16 65.73 7.09 -2.29
C PHE A 16 65.31 6.84 -3.73
N CYS A 17 64.11 6.29 -3.92
CA CYS A 17 63.59 5.99 -5.25
C CYS A 17 63.11 7.27 -5.95
N GLU A 18 63.85 7.73 -6.96
CA GLU A 18 63.49 8.91 -7.77
C GLU A 18 62.13 8.77 -8.49
N HIS A 19 61.66 7.54 -8.71
CA HIS A 19 60.39 7.31 -9.40
C HIS A 19 59.13 7.45 -8.53
N CYS A 20 59.21 7.17 -7.23
CA CYS A 20 58.03 7.23 -6.35
C CYS A 20 58.28 7.92 -5.01
N GLY A 21 59.50 8.41 -4.75
CA GLY A 21 59.87 9.05 -3.50
C GLY A 21 60.06 8.08 -2.33
N TYR A 22 60.07 6.77 -2.56
CA TYR A 22 60.24 5.80 -1.48
C TYR A 22 61.61 5.94 -0.82
N GLY A 23 61.62 6.29 0.47
CA GLY A 23 62.82 6.55 1.27
C GLY A 23 63.21 8.01 1.39
N ASP A 24 62.48 8.93 0.76
CA ASP A 24 62.72 10.38 0.86
C ASP A 24 62.13 10.93 2.18
N PRO A 25 62.95 11.48 3.09
CA PRO A 25 62.49 12.06 4.35
C PRO A 25 61.67 13.34 4.19
N ASP A 26 61.77 14.02 3.04
CA ASP A 26 61.10 15.30 2.77
C ASP A 26 59.84 15.15 1.88
N LEU A 27 59.42 13.90 1.60
CA LEU A 27 58.24 13.64 0.78
C LEU A 27 56.96 14.11 1.49
N GLU A 28 56.37 15.21 1.03
CA GLU A 28 55.10 15.71 1.55
C GLU A 28 53.93 14.79 1.18
N ILE A 29 53.61 13.84 2.06
CA ILE A 29 52.47 12.95 1.87
C ILE A 29 51.17 13.74 2.13
N LYS A 30 50.36 13.94 1.07
CA LYS A 30 49.05 14.63 1.15
C LYS A 30 48.13 14.09 2.27
N ALA A 31 48.23 12.80 2.59
CA ALA A 31 47.48 12.18 3.68
C ALA A 31 47.87 12.76 5.05
N VAL A 32 49.16 13.03 5.31
CA VAL A 32 49.64 13.61 6.57
C VAL A 32 49.12 15.05 6.73
N LYS A 33 49.12 15.85 5.66
CA LYS A 33 48.53 17.21 5.66
C LYS A 33 47.05 17.23 6.03
N LYS A 34 46.29 16.19 5.64
CA LYS A 34 44.84 16.06 5.97
C LYS A 34 44.60 15.79 7.46
N TYR A 35 45.53 15.15 8.16
CA TYR A 35 45.42 14.87 9.59
C TYR A 35 46.05 15.95 10.48
N GLN A 36 46.91 16.83 9.95
CA GLN A 36 47.45 17.97 10.70
C GLN A 36 46.42 19.08 10.96
N THR A 37 45.41 19.23 10.10
CA THR A 37 44.49 20.39 10.14
C THR A 37 43.24 20.19 10.99
N ASN A 38 42.86 18.95 11.32
CA ASN A 38 41.67 18.68 12.14
C ASN A 38 42.01 17.69 13.25
N LYS A 39 42.46 18.21 14.40
CA LYS A 39 42.62 17.42 15.62
C LYS A 39 41.24 16.86 16.01
N PRO A 40 41.04 15.53 16.06
CA PRO A 40 39.74 14.96 16.39
C PRO A 40 39.34 15.33 17.83
N VAL A 41 38.06 15.61 18.06
CA VAL A 41 37.51 16.06 19.36
C VAL A 41 37.96 15.18 20.53
N ARG A 42 38.14 13.88 20.31
CA ARG A 42 38.62 12.94 21.34
C ARG A 42 39.98 13.33 21.94
N PHE A 43 40.85 13.96 21.16
CA PHE A 43 42.21 14.35 21.55
C PHE A 43 42.33 15.81 22.01
N MET A 44 41.24 16.58 21.97
CA MET A 44 41.20 17.96 22.47
C MET A 44 41.20 17.99 24.01
N THR A 45 41.82 19.02 24.59
CA THR A 45 41.75 19.30 26.03
C THR A 45 40.33 19.73 26.43
N ALA A 46 40.02 19.79 27.72
CA ALA A 46 38.68 20.15 28.20
C ALA A 46 38.26 21.57 27.74
N GLU A 47 39.20 22.52 27.77
CA GLU A 47 38.97 23.91 27.36
C GLU A 47 38.77 24.03 25.83
N GLU A 48 39.59 23.32 25.03
CA GLU A 48 39.45 23.26 23.56
C GLU A 48 38.09 22.67 23.14
N LYS A 49 37.60 21.66 23.88
CA LYS A 49 36.29 21.05 23.64
C LYS A 49 35.16 22.04 23.90
N GLU A 50 35.23 22.77 25.00
CA GLU A 50 34.17 23.72 25.36
C GLU A 50 34.03 24.84 24.31
N GLU A 51 35.14 25.37 23.82
CA GLU A 51 35.13 26.38 22.76
C GLU A 51 34.60 25.81 21.42
N HIS A 52 34.97 24.58 21.08
CA HIS A 52 34.45 23.87 19.91
C HIS A 52 32.93 23.66 20.00
N TYR A 53 32.40 23.25 21.16
CA TYR A 53 30.96 23.09 21.36
C TYR A 53 30.22 24.43 21.40
N LYS A 54 30.85 25.50 21.90
CA LYS A 54 30.27 26.86 21.90
C LYS A 54 30.12 27.40 20.47
N LYS A 55 31.15 27.26 19.63
CA LYS A 55 31.11 27.63 18.20
C LYS A 55 30.05 26.83 17.43
N LEU A 56 29.89 25.53 17.74
CA LEU A 56 28.82 24.71 17.15
C LEU A 56 27.41 25.18 17.56
N LYS A 57 27.21 25.56 18.83
CA LYS A 57 25.93 26.09 19.33
C LYS A 57 25.59 27.46 18.74
N GLU A 58 26.59 28.34 18.59
CA GLU A 58 26.42 29.66 17.97
C GLU A 58 26.10 29.52 16.47
N ALA A 59 26.80 28.65 15.73
CA ALA A 59 26.50 28.36 14.33
C ALA A 59 25.12 27.71 14.12
N GLN A 60 24.59 26.97 15.11
CA GLN A 60 23.21 26.46 15.07
C GLN A 60 22.16 27.54 15.39
N ARG A 61 22.48 28.50 16.27
CA ARG A 61 21.59 29.63 16.58
C ARG A 61 21.43 30.59 15.39
N ASP A 62 22.50 30.88 14.66
CA ASP A 62 22.44 31.73 13.47
C ASP A 62 21.65 31.11 12.31
N LYS A 63 21.64 29.77 12.21
CA LYS A 63 20.81 29.05 11.23
C LYS A 63 19.30 29.10 11.56
N ASN A 64 18.93 29.35 12.82
CA ASN A 64 17.54 29.44 13.28
C ASN A 64 17.01 30.89 13.39
N GLY A 65 17.77 31.90 12.92
CA GLY A 65 17.27 33.25 12.72
C GLY A 65 16.11 33.25 11.71
N LYS A 66 14.88 33.49 12.18
CA LYS A 66 13.66 33.54 11.37
C LYS A 66 13.79 34.59 10.25
N LYS A 67 14.19 34.17 9.04
CA LYS A 67 13.84 34.92 7.82
C LYS A 67 12.32 34.89 7.71
N LYS A 68 11.65 36.05 7.82
CA LYS A 68 10.22 36.20 7.48
C LYS A 68 10.05 35.75 6.02
N ARG A 69 9.62 34.51 5.82
CA ARG A 69 9.26 33.98 4.51
C ARG A 69 7.81 34.36 4.23
N ASP A 70 7.58 34.87 3.04
CA ASP A 70 6.29 35.34 2.55
C ASP A 70 5.23 34.23 2.67
N PRO A 71 4.05 34.48 3.28
CA PRO A 71 3.03 33.47 3.57
C PRO A 71 2.54 32.71 2.33
N LYS A 72 2.63 33.29 1.13
CA LYS A 72 2.28 32.59 -0.12
C LYS A 72 3.29 31.51 -0.51
N MET A 73 4.58 31.76 -0.30
CA MET A 73 5.66 30.78 -0.54
C MET A 73 5.67 29.66 0.51
N VAL A 74 5.26 29.96 1.75
CA VAL A 74 5.12 28.94 2.80
C VAL A 74 3.97 27.97 2.49
N ARG A 75 2.82 28.47 2.03
CA ARG A 75 1.68 27.62 1.63
C ARG A 75 2.04 26.71 0.45
N LEU A 76 2.73 27.24 -0.56
CA LEU A 76 3.14 26.46 -1.73
C LEU A 76 4.16 25.35 -1.37
N LEU A 77 5.11 25.64 -0.48
CA LEU A 77 6.07 24.64 0.02
C LEU A 77 5.45 23.59 0.93
N ILE A 78 4.41 23.94 1.70
CA ILE A 78 3.65 22.96 2.50
C ILE A 78 2.87 22.01 1.59
N VAL A 79 2.20 22.52 0.55
CA VAL A 79 1.46 21.68 -0.41
C VAL A 79 2.41 20.77 -1.19
N LEU A 80 3.56 21.29 -1.67
CA LEU A 80 4.59 20.49 -2.33
C LEU A 80 5.23 19.46 -1.39
N GLY A 81 5.42 19.81 -0.12
CA GLY A 81 5.93 18.89 0.91
C GLY A 81 4.96 17.76 1.21
N ILE A 82 3.66 18.06 1.33
CA ILE A 82 2.62 17.06 1.52
C ILE A 82 2.50 16.17 0.28
N ALA A 83 2.52 16.73 -0.93
CA ALA A 83 2.48 15.96 -2.17
C ALA A 83 3.71 15.04 -2.30
N ALA A 84 4.91 15.51 -1.98
CA ALA A 84 6.12 14.68 -2.00
C ALA A 84 6.11 13.58 -0.94
N VAL A 85 5.59 13.86 0.26
CA VAL A 85 5.40 12.84 1.31
C VAL A 85 4.34 11.83 0.88
N LEU A 86 3.22 12.25 0.28
CA LEU A 86 2.18 11.36 -0.25
C LEU A 86 2.68 10.53 -1.44
N ILE A 87 3.57 11.06 -2.28
CA ILE A 87 4.21 10.29 -3.36
C ILE A 87 5.19 9.29 -2.79
N VAL A 88 6.04 9.66 -1.83
CA VAL A 88 6.99 8.71 -1.20
C VAL A 88 6.23 7.64 -0.41
N VAL A 89 5.22 8.02 0.36
CA VAL A 89 4.32 7.11 1.07
C VAL A 89 3.52 6.25 0.09
N GLY A 90 3.00 6.82 -1.00
CA GLY A 90 2.31 6.10 -2.08
C GLY A 90 3.22 5.13 -2.84
N THR A 91 4.48 5.47 -3.08
CA THR A 91 5.47 4.55 -3.67
C THR A 91 5.89 3.46 -2.67
N LEU A 92 5.87 3.72 -1.36
CA LEU A 92 6.06 2.70 -0.34
C LEU A 92 4.85 1.76 -0.24
N PHE A 93 3.62 2.27 -0.40
CA PHE A 93 2.41 1.45 -0.52
C PHE A 93 2.36 0.66 -1.83
N GLY A 94 2.92 1.19 -2.92
CA GLY A 94 2.95 0.54 -4.23
C GLY A 94 4.05 -0.50 -4.44
N THR A 95 5.09 -0.55 -3.59
CA THR A 95 6.29 -1.41 -3.83
C THR A 95 6.54 -2.51 -2.81
N GLY A 96 5.64 -2.75 -1.83
CA GLY A 96 5.64 -3.98 -1.03
C GLY A 96 6.90 -4.25 -0.16
N VAL A 97 7.73 -3.23 0.13
CA VAL A 97 9.01 -3.40 0.86
C VAL A 97 8.87 -3.29 2.38
N ILE A 98 7.69 -2.96 2.91
CA ILE A 98 7.41 -3.00 4.35
C ILE A 98 6.33 -4.04 4.56
N GLY A 99 6.68 -5.15 5.24
CA GLY A 99 5.80 -6.28 5.51
C GLY A 99 4.64 -5.95 6.43
N PHE A 100 3.70 -5.15 5.94
CA PHE A 100 2.33 -5.15 6.41
C PHE A 100 1.65 -6.36 5.80
N SER A 101 1.17 -7.28 6.64
CA SER A 101 0.21 -8.28 6.18
C SER A 101 -0.99 -7.51 5.63
N GLU A 102 -1.30 -7.72 4.34
CA GLU A 102 -2.52 -7.22 3.72
C GLU A 102 -3.71 -7.59 4.62
N LYS A 103 -4.53 -6.61 4.98
CA LYS A 103 -5.73 -6.83 5.80
C LYS A 103 -6.88 -7.19 4.89
N SER A 104 -7.87 -7.92 5.43
CA SER A 104 -9.09 -8.25 4.69
C SER A 104 -9.86 -7.01 4.21
N SER A 105 -9.74 -5.87 4.90
CA SER A 105 -10.30 -4.58 4.48
C SER A 105 -9.67 -4.02 3.20
N ASP A 106 -8.40 -4.33 2.93
CA ASP A 106 -7.63 -3.65 1.88
C ASP A 106 -8.16 -4.03 0.48
N VAL A 107 -8.68 -5.25 0.29
CA VAL A 107 -9.33 -5.64 -0.97
C VAL A 107 -10.67 -4.93 -1.17
N VAL A 108 -11.40 -4.61 -0.10
CA VAL A 108 -12.66 -3.84 -0.18
C VAL A 108 -12.37 -2.39 -0.55
N ASP A 109 -11.38 -1.77 0.09
CA ASP A 109 -10.90 -0.43 -0.27
C ASP A 109 -10.47 -0.37 -1.75
N LYS A 110 -9.70 -1.37 -2.18
CA LYS A 110 -9.24 -1.49 -3.57
C LYS A 110 -10.40 -1.64 -4.55
N TYR A 111 -11.38 -2.49 -4.24
CA TYR A 111 -12.56 -2.74 -5.08
C TYR A 111 -13.38 -1.46 -5.28
N LEU A 112 -13.75 -0.78 -4.19
CA LEU A 112 -14.56 0.45 -4.25
C LEU A 112 -13.80 1.61 -4.91
N THR A 113 -12.49 1.71 -4.66
CA THR A 113 -11.61 2.67 -5.34
C THR A 113 -11.57 2.42 -6.84
N ALA A 114 -11.43 1.17 -7.28
CA ALA A 114 -11.38 0.81 -8.69
C ALA A 114 -12.65 1.22 -9.44
N ILE A 115 -13.83 1.08 -8.81
CA ILE A 115 -15.09 1.53 -9.38
C ILE A 115 -15.07 3.05 -9.56
N ASN A 116 -14.70 3.82 -8.53
CA ASN A 116 -14.61 5.28 -8.62
C ASN A 116 -13.65 5.75 -9.73
N GLU A 117 -12.50 5.09 -9.86
CA GLU A 117 -11.48 5.44 -10.86
C GLU A 117 -11.79 4.89 -12.26
N ARG A 118 -12.82 4.05 -12.40
CA ARG A 118 -13.13 3.29 -13.63
C ARG A 118 -11.93 2.49 -14.12
N ASP A 119 -11.16 1.94 -13.18
CA ASP A 119 -9.94 1.17 -13.41
C ASP A 119 -10.26 -0.34 -13.42
N PHE A 120 -10.36 -0.91 -14.62
CA PHE A 120 -10.70 -2.31 -14.82
C PHE A 120 -9.63 -3.26 -14.25
N ASP A 121 -8.34 -2.94 -14.40
CA ASP A 121 -7.25 -3.81 -13.91
C ASP A 121 -7.26 -3.87 -12.38
N LYS A 122 -7.46 -2.72 -11.73
CA LYS A 122 -7.61 -2.68 -10.27
C LYS A 122 -8.88 -3.41 -9.81
N TYR A 123 -9.99 -3.27 -10.55
CA TYR A 123 -11.26 -3.93 -10.26
C TYR A 123 -11.13 -5.46 -10.37
N SER A 124 -10.74 -5.96 -11.53
CA SER A 124 -10.65 -7.39 -11.85
C SER A 124 -9.62 -8.11 -10.94
N SER A 125 -8.54 -7.44 -10.57
CA SER A 125 -7.53 -8.00 -9.66
C SER A 125 -7.98 -8.14 -8.20
N CYS A 126 -9.16 -7.63 -7.83
CA CYS A 126 -9.78 -7.89 -6.52
C CYS A 126 -10.35 -9.31 -6.43
N PHE A 127 -10.57 -10.00 -7.55
CA PHE A 127 -11.22 -11.31 -7.59
C PHE A 127 -10.21 -12.48 -7.68
N PRO A 128 -10.63 -13.71 -7.33
CA PRO A 128 -9.93 -14.94 -7.66
C PRO A 128 -9.66 -15.07 -9.16
N LYS A 129 -8.66 -15.88 -9.55
CA LYS A 129 -8.16 -15.92 -10.94
C LYS A 129 -9.24 -16.31 -11.94
N GLU A 130 -10.12 -17.21 -11.56
CA GLU A 130 -11.19 -17.74 -12.40
C GLU A 130 -12.24 -16.65 -12.67
N MET A 131 -12.73 -15.97 -11.63
CA MET A 131 -13.62 -14.81 -11.76
C MET A 131 -12.97 -13.64 -12.51
N GLN A 132 -11.68 -13.38 -12.26
CA GLN A 132 -10.91 -12.37 -12.99
C GLN A 132 -10.92 -12.66 -14.51
N LYS A 133 -10.73 -13.93 -14.90
CA LYS A 133 -10.76 -14.34 -16.31
C LYS A 133 -12.14 -14.16 -16.95
N ASP A 134 -13.24 -14.33 -16.20
CA ASP A 134 -14.58 -14.06 -16.72
C ASP A 134 -14.72 -12.59 -17.10
N TYR A 135 -14.38 -11.68 -16.17
CA TYR A 135 -14.40 -10.24 -16.44
C TYR A 135 -13.48 -9.86 -17.61
N GLU A 136 -12.27 -10.41 -17.66
CA GLU A 136 -11.33 -10.16 -18.78
C GLU A 136 -11.87 -10.71 -20.11
N SER A 137 -12.64 -11.80 -20.08
CA SER A 137 -13.26 -12.39 -21.27
C SER A 137 -14.45 -11.54 -21.74
N ASP A 138 -15.31 -11.12 -20.81
CA ASP A 138 -16.43 -10.21 -21.09
C ASP A 138 -15.94 -8.89 -21.69
N LEU A 139 -14.88 -8.33 -21.12
CA LEU A 139 -14.24 -7.13 -21.65
C LEU A 139 -13.77 -7.34 -23.11
N LYS A 140 -13.09 -8.45 -23.41
CA LYS A 140 -12.64 -8.79 -24.77
C LYS A 140 -13.80 -8.98 -25.74
N LEU A 141 -14.86 -9.67 -25.30
CA LEU A 141 -16.06 -9.91 -26.11
C LEU A 141 -16.86 -8.63 -26.37
N SER A 142 -16.79 -7.66 -25.47
CA SER A 142 -17.50 -6.40 -25.61
C SER A 142 -16.93 -5.49 -26.71
N GLU A 143 -15.64 -5.63 -27.05
CA GLU A 143 -14.89 -4.73 -27.94
C GLU A 143 -14.92 -3.24 -27.51
N MET A 144 -15.30 -2.93 -26.26
CA MET A 144 -15.53 -1.56 -25.80
C MET A 144 -14.28 -0.89 -25.18
N GLY A 145 -13.29 -1.68 -24.77
CA GLY A 145 -12.12 -1.21 -24.03
C GLY A 145 -12.42 -0.88 -22.57
N ASP A 146 -11.38 -0.95 -21.73
CA ASP A 146 -11.46 -1.02 -20.26
C ASP A 146 -12.33 0.08 -19.64
N LYS A 147 -12.07 1.33 -20.02
CA LYS A 147 -12.77 2.50 -19.47
C LYS A 147 -14.26 2.47 -19.80
N LYS A 148 -14.62 2.14 -21.04
CA LYS A 148 -16.02 2.13 -21.50
C LYS A 148 -16.79 0.94 -20.92
N TYR A 149 -16.12 -0.19 -20.70
CA TYR A 149 -16.69 -1.32 -19.97
C TYR A 149 -17.05 -0.90 -18.54
N MET A 150 -16.13 -0.25 -17.82
CA MET A 150 -16.37 0.24 -16.47
C MET A 150 -17.42 1.36 -16.41
N GLU A 151 -17.51 2.22 -17.43
CA GLU A 151 -18.58 3.22 -17.57
C GLU A 151 -19.95 2.56 -17.79
N THR A 152 -20.01 1.48 -18.58
CA THR A 152 -21.25 0.73 -18.83
C THR A 152 -21.70 0.01 -17.56
N PHE A 153 -20.77 -0.60 -16.81
CA PHE A 153 -21.06 -1.15 -15.49
C PHE A 153 -21.59 -0.08 -14.52
N ALA A 154 -21.07 1.14 -14.62
CA ALA A 154 -21.47 2.27 -13.78
C ALA A 154 -22.77 2.96 -14.24
N ALA A 155 -23.36 2.56 -15.38
CA ALA A 155 -24.47 3.28 -16.00
C ALA A 155 -25.73 3.31 -15.13
N ASP A 156 -26.07 2.19 -14.50
CA ASP A 156 -27.26 2.08 -13.64
C ASP A 156 -27.15 3.01 -12.40
N PHE A 157 -25.93 3.15 -11.87
CA PHE A 157 -25.65 4.08 -10.77
C PHE A 157 -25.68 5.54 -11.24
N ALA A 158 -25.18 5.83 -12.44
CA ALA A 158 -25.25 7.17 -13.03
C ALA A 158 -26.69 7.60 -13.36
N GLU A 159 -27.54 6.65 -13.76
CA GLU A 159 -28.97 6.90 -13.96
C GLU A 159 -29.62 7.37 -12.64
N SER A 160 -29.31 6.69 -11.54
CA SER A 160 -29.88 6.95 -10.21
C SER A 160 -29.28 8.18 -9.51
N TYR A 161 -27.95 8.34 -9.53
CA TYR A 161 -27.23 9.33 -8.70
C TYR A 161 -26.58 10.47 -9.52
N GLY A 162 -26.53 10.35 -10.85
CA GLY A 162 -25.91 11.31 -11.76
C GLY A 162 -24.55 10.85 -12.29
N ASP A 163 -24.13 11.32 -13.46
CA ASP A 163 -22.85 10.92 -14.08
C ASP A 163 -21.62 11.31 -13.25
N ASP A 164 -21.78 12.29 -12.35
CA ASP A 164 -20.77 12.77 -11.40
C ASP A 164 -20.77 11.99 -10.08
N PHE A 165 -21.46 10.84 -10.01
CA PHE A 165 -21.52 10.06 -8.78
C PHE A 165 -20.14 9.59 -8.33
N THR A 166 -19.98 9.54 -7.01
CA THR A 166 -18.84 9.00 -6.29
C THR A 166 -19.33 8.03 -5.23
N ILE A 167 -18.52 7.02 -4.96
CA ILE A 167 -18.75 6.05 -3.90
C ILE A 167 -17.83 6.39 -2.73
N GLY A 168 -18.40 6.81 -1.60
CA GLY A 168 -17.71 6.89 -0.32
C GLY A 168 -17.97 5.62 0.48
N TRP A 169 -17.09 5.26 1.40
CA TRP A 169 -17.33 4.10 2.26
C TRP A 169 -16.67 4.23 3.63
N LYS A 170 -17.25 3.51 4.59
CA LYS A 170 -16.75 3.38 5.96
C LYS A 170 -16.87 1.94 6.41
N ILE A 171 -15.73 1.27 6.49
CA ILE A 171 -15.63 -0.08 7.06
C ILE A 171 -16.02 -0.01 8.53
N GLN A 172 -17.02 -0.78 8.92
CA GLN A 172 -17.50 -0.84 10.31
C GLN A 172 -16.74 -1.91 11.09
N ARG A 173 -16.62 -3.10 10.50
CA ARG A 173 -15.91 -4.23 11.10
C ARG A 173 -15.44 -5.23 10.05
N ALA A 174 -14.49 -6.04 10.44
CA ALA A 174 -13.99 -7.17 9.68
C ALA A 174 -13.86 -8.35 10.64
N ASP A 175 -14.71 -9.36 10.46
CA ASP A 175 -14.79 -10.53 11.33
C ASP A 175 -14.30 -11.77 10.60
N GLU A 176 -13.62 -12.66 11.30
CA GLU A 176 -13.23 -13.96 10.76
C GLU A 176 -14.47 -14.82 10.48
N LEU A 177 -14.50 -15.47 9.32
CA LEU A 177 -15.49 -16.45 8.93
C LEU A 177 -14.91 -17.84 9.10
N THR A 178 -15.33 -18.52 10.17
CA THR A 178 -14.96 -19.91 10.43
C THR A 178 -15.83 -20.89 9.65
N GLU A 179 -17.03 -20.47 9.27
CA GLU A 179 -18.01 -21.26 8.52
C GLU A 179 -18.31 -20.58 7.18
N TYR A 180 -17.95 -21.24 6.09
CA TYR A 180 -18.24 -20.81 4.73
C TYR A 180 -18.26 -22.02 3.78
N SER A 181 -18.99 -21.91 2.67
CA SER A 181 -18.97 -22.90 1.59
C SER A 181 -18.43 -22.29 0.31
N LEU A 182 -17.67 -23.09 -0.44
CA LEU A 182 -17.19 -22.78 -1.79
C LEU A 182 -17.86 -23.66 -2.84
N ASP A 183 -18.96 -24.32 -2.51
CA ASP A 183 -19.65 -25.23 -3.42
C ASP A 183 -20.18 -24.49 -4.65
N GLY A 184 -20.79 -23.31 -4.47
CA GLY A 184 -21.23 -22.48 -5.60
C GLY A 184 -20.06 -22.01 -6.48
N TYR A 185 -18.91 -21.72 -5.87
CA TYR A 185 -17.69 -21.40 -6.62
C TYR A 185 -17.19 -22.61 -7.40
N LYS A 186 -17.17 -23.80 -6.79
CA LYS A 186 -16.78 -25.06 -7.42
C LYS A 186 -17.72 -25.46 -8.54
N GLU A 187 -19.02 -25.22 -8.39
CA GLU A 187 -20.02 -25.47 -9.42
C GLU A 187 -19.79 -24.56 -10.64
N ALA A 188 -19.52 -23.28 -10.40
CA ALA A 188 -19.24 -22.32 -11.47
C ALA A 188 -17.91 -22.58 -12.20
N TYR A 189 -16.85 -22.94 -11.46
CA TYR A 189 -15.48 -22.95 -11.97
C TYR A 189 -14.80 -24.33 -12.02
N GLY A 190 -15.46 -25.38 -11.54
CA GLY A 190 -14.94 -26.75 -11.45
C GLY A 190 -13.77 -26.95 -10.47
N THR A 191 -13.26 -25.86 -9.89
CA THR A 191 -12.10 -25.84 -8.99
C THR A 191 -12.36 -24.90 -7.82
N VAL A 192 -11.57 -25.04 -6.77
CA VAL A 192 -11.67 -24.20 -5.57
C VAL A 192 -10.26 -23.67 -5.26
N PRO A 193 -10.08 -22.35 -5.10
CA PRO A 193 -8.81 -21.80 -4.68
C PRO A 193 -8.49 -22.21 -3.24
N ASP A 194 -7.21 -22.36 -2.93
CA ASP A 194 -6.76 -22.58 -1.56
C ASP A 194 -6.91 -21.29 -0.75
N ILE A 195 -7.79 -21.32 0.25
CA ILE A 195 -8.11 -20.19 1.12
C ILE A 195 -7.52 -20.46 2.50
N SER A 196 -6.56 -19.62 2.92
CA SER A 196 -5.93 -19.78 4.24
C SER A 196 -6.70 -19.09 5.37
N GLU A 197 -7.42 -18.00 5.04
CA GLU A 197 -8.20 -17.16 5.96
C GLU A 197 -9.42 -16.62 5.21
N ALA A 198 -10.58 -16.52 5.86
CA ALA A 198 -11.80 -15.95 5.28
C ALA A 198 -12.41 -14.96 6.27
N ASN A 199 -12.85 -13.80 5.78
CA ASN A 199 -13.44 -12.74 6.60
C ASN A 199 -14.72 -12.18 5.96
N LEU A 200 -15.63 -11.71 6.82
CA LEU A 200 -16.76 -10.86 6.47
C LEU A 200 -16.38 -9.41 6.79
N VAL A 201 -16.35 -8.55 5.79
CA VAL A 201 -16.10 -7.12 5.96
C VAL A 201 -17.42 -6.37 5.78
N VAL A 202 -17.93 -5.80 6.87
CA VAL A 202 -19.17 -5.02 6.87
C VAL A 202 -18.84 -3.55 6.66
N THR A 203 -19.38 -2.98 5.58
CA THR A 203 -19.04 -1.63 5.13
C THR A 203 -20.29 -0.83 4.83
N ASP A 204 -20.36 0.38 5.37
CA ASP A 204 -21.39 1.33 4.95
C ASP A 204 -20.87 2.05 3.69
N VAL A 205 -21.59 1.93 2.58
CA VAL A 205 -21.22 2.44 1.25
C VAL A 205 -22.21 3.53 0.85
N THR A 206 -21.71 4.74 0.63
CA THR A 206 -22.47 5.92 0.26
C THR A 206 -22.29 6.23 -1.22
N PHE A 207 -23.38 6.14 -1.99
CA PHE A 207 -23.43 6.66 -3.34
C PHE A 207 -23.86 8.12 -3.28
N LYS A 208 -23.08 9.01 -3.88
CA LYS A 208 -23.35 10.45 -3.86
C LYS A 208 -23.05 11.08 -5.21
N GLY A 209 -24.04 11.73 -5.81
CA GLY A 209 -23.89 12.51 -7.03
C GLY A 209 -24.89 13.67 -7.10
N SER A 210 -24.99 14.32 -8.26
CA SER A 210 -25.87 15.48 -8.46
C SER A 210 -27.36 15.19 -8.31
N LYS A 211 -27.81 13.95 -8.53
CA LYS A 211 -29.24 13.56 -8.44
C LYS A 211 -29.65 13.10 -7.05
N GLY A 212 -28.70 12.68 -6.20
CA GLY A 212 -29.02 12.16 -4.88
C GLY A 212 -27.84 11.60 -4.12
N GLU A 213 -28.12 11.24 -2.88
CA GLU A 213 -27.18 10.59 -1.97
C GLU A 213 -27.91 9.50 -1.19
N GLU A 214 -27.32 8.30 -1.13
CA GLU A 214 -27.89 7.17 -0.41
C GLU A 214 -26.76 6.32 0.19
N THR A 215 -26.97 5.79 1.39
CA THR A 215 -26.00 4.95 2.08
C THR A 215 -26.60 3.59 2.39
N PHE A 216 -25.85 2.55 2.03
CA PHE A 216 -26.23 1.15 2.16
C PHE A 216 -25.22 0.39 2.99
N ARG A 217 -25.66 -0.64 3.70
CA ARG A 217 -24.75 -1.60 4.32
C ARG A 217 -24.47 -2.72 3.32
N MET A 218 -23.19 -2.94 3.05
CA MET A 218 -22.70 -3.99 2.16
C MET A 218 -21.80 -4.96 2.93
N ASN A 219 -22.07 -6.24 2.75
CA ASN A 219 -21.36 -7.35 3.35
C ASN A 219 -20.43 -7.96 2.31
N PHE A 220 -19.12 -7.77 2.47
CA PHE A 220 -18.09 -8.28 1.57
C PHE A 220 -17.49 -9.58 2.12
N TYR A 221 -17.60 -10.66 1.36
CA TYR A 221 -17.04 -11.97 1.70
C TYR A 221 -15.70 -12.12 1.00
N VAL A 222 -14.64 -12.09 1.80
CA VAL A 222 -13.26 -12.06 1.29
C VAL A 222 -12.46 -13.24 1.81
N GLY A 223 -11.60 -13.80 0.96
CA GLY A 223 -10.75 -14.93 1.29
C GLY A 223 -9.30 -14.67 0.87
N LYS A 224 -8.35 -15.12 1.69
CA LYS A 224 -6.93 -14.97 1.44
C LYS A 224 -6.43 -16.12 0.57
N VAL A 225 -6.11 -15.80 -0.68
CA VAL A 225 -5.60 -16.74 -1.69
C VAL A 225 -4.11 -16.47 -1.87
N GLY A 226 -3.27 -17.34 -1.29
CA GLY A 226 -1.83 -17.13 -1.22
C GLY A 226 -1.46 -15.95 -0.33
N ARG A 227 -0.96 -14.85 -0.91
CA ARG A 227 -0.55 -13.64 -0.17
C ARG A 227 -1.57 -12.51 -0.21
N HIS A 228 -2.65 -12.66 -0.97
CA HIS A 228 -3.56 -11.57 -1.30
C HIS A 228 -4.98 -11.89 -0.86
N TRP A 229 -5.69 -10.87 -0.39
CA TRP A 229 -7.13 -10.98 -0.12
C TRP A 229 -7.90 -10.82 -1.43
N LYS A 230 -8.91 -11.66 -1.60
CA LYS A 230 -9.74 -11.75 -2.79
C LYS A 230 -11.21 -11.68 -2.42
N LEU A 231 -11.99 -10.96 -3.22
CA LEU A 231 -13.44 -10.85 -3.08
C LEU A 231 -14.12 -12.05 -3.75
N PHE A 232 -14.87 -12.83 -2.98
CA PHE A 232 -15.63 -13.98 -3.47
C PHE A 232 -17.10 -13.65 -3.69
N ASN A 233 -17.67 -12.82 -2.81
CA ASN A 233 -19.06 -12.43 -2.90
C ASN A 233 -19.29 -11.08 -2.22
N LEU A 234 -20.37 -10.40 -2.62
CA LEU A 234 -20.89 -9.23 -1.95
C LEU A 234 -22.40 -9.37 -1.81
N GLN A 235 -22.94 -8.96 -0.67
CA GLN A 235 -24.38 -8.92 -0.44
C GLN A 235 -24.79 -7.52 0.01
N TYR A 236 -25.91 -7.08 -0.55
CA TYR A 236 -26.59 -5.86 -0.14
C TYR A 236 -27.59 -6.19 0.96
N GLU A 237 -27.51 -5.48 2.08
CA GLU A 237 -28.48 -5.58 3.15
C GLU A 237 -29.47 -4.40 3.04
N PRO A 238 -30.72 -4.63 2.57
CA PRO A 238 -31.70 -3.57 2.43
C PRO A 238 -32.17 -3.07 3.81
N GLY A 239 -31.87 -1.82 4.12
CA GLY A 239 -32.33 -1.15 5.34
C GLY A 239 -31.68 0.23 5.48
N ILE A 240 -32.47 1.26 5.80
CA ILE A 240 -31.95 2.59 6.14
C ILE A 240 -31.06 2.42 7.37
N ILE A 241 -29.77 2.73 7.25
CA ILE A 241 -28.83 2.66 8.37
C ILE A 241 -29.24 3.70 9.42
N THR A 242 -29.88 3.25 10.50
CA THR A 242 -30.02 4.04 11.71
C THR A 242 -28.87 3.71 12.68
N PRO A 243 -28.34 4.69 13.42
CA PRO A 243 -27.16 4.52 14.28
C PRO A 243 -27.34 3.52 15.44
N ASP A 244 -28.53 2.96 15.63
CA ASP A 244 -28.93 2.00 16.67
C ASP A 244 -29.14 0.56 16.16
N MET A 245 -28.89 0.27 14.87
CA MET A 245 -28.93 -1.10 14.37
C MET A 245 -27.70 -1.91 14.83
N GLU A 246 -27.80 -2.50 16.02
CA GLU A 246 -26.96 -3.63 16.44
C GLU A 246 -27.23 -4.82 15.51
N ILE A 247 -26.16 -5.39 14.98
CA ILE A 247 -26.21 -6.54 14.06
C ILE A 247 -26.53 -7.78 14.88
N THR A 248 -27.79 -8.22 14.91
CA THR A 248 -28.11 -9.58 15.37
C THR A 248 -27.73 -10.55 14.28
N SER A 249 -26.72 -11.38 14.51
CA SER A 249 -26.37 -12.51 13.64
C SER A 249 -27.51 -13.53 13.65
N SER A 250 -28.52 -13.37 12.81
CA SER A 250 -29.63 -14.31 12.65
C SER A 250 -29.29 -15.42 11.66
N PHE A 251 -28.11 -16.04 11.82
CA PHE A 251 -27.78 -17.35 11.22
C PHE A 251 -27.85 -18.45 12.31
N ALA A 252 -28.84 -18.36 13.18
CA ALA A 252 -29.23 -19.45 14.06
C ALA A 252 -30.69 -19.77 13.78
N ASP A 253 -30.93 -21.03 13.38
CA ASP A 253 -32.20 -21.72 13.23
C ASP A 253 -33.10 -21.31 12.04
N SER A 254 -32.83 -21.93 10.89
CA SER A 254 -33.91 -22.40 10.01
C SER A 254 -33.61 -23.81 9.49
N ASP A 255 -33.31 -24.74 10.40
CA ASP A 255 -33.43 -26.17 10.14
C ASP A 255 -34.28 -26.79 11.25
N THR A 256 -35.59 -26.83 11.04
CA THR A 256 -36.44 -27.87 11.66
C THR A 256 -37.77 -28.00 10.93
N ASP A 257 -38.10 -29.26 10.62
CA ASP A 257 -39.35 -29.82 10.13
C ASP A 257 -39.76 -29.61 8.66
N SER A 258 -39.16 -30.46 7.81
CA SER A 258 -39.94 -31.14 6.75
C SER A 258 -39.87 -32.66 6.95
N ALA A 259 -40.60 -33.16 7.93
CA ALA A 259 -40.84 -34.59 8.09
C ALA A 259 -42.32 -34.84 8.39
N ALA A 260 -43.14 -34.98 7.34
CA ALA A 260 -44.30 -35.88 7.26
C ALA A 260 -45.17 -35.50 6.04
N GLU A 261 -45.06 -36.28 4.96
CA GLU A 261 -46.22 -36.86 4.23
C GLU A 261 -45.72 -37.49 2.92
N SER A 262 -45.34 -38.76 3.00
CA SER A 262 -45.33 -39.64 1.82
C SER A 262 -45.52 -41.09 2.27
N ALA A 263 -46.75 -41.44 2.64
CA ALA A 263 -47.15 -42.83 2.81
C ALA A 263 -48.66 -42.98 2.63
N ALA A 264 -49.14 -42.75 1.42
CA ALA A 264 -50.35 -43.35 0.91
C ALA A 264 -50.23 -43.40 -0.61
N GLU A 265 -49.92 -44.59 -1.16
CA GLU A 265 -50.52 -45.15 -2.40
C GLU A 265 -49.65 -46.29 -2.96
N SER A 266 -49.94 -47.52 -2.53
CA SER A 266 -49.73 -48.80 -3.26
C SER A 266 -50.18 -49.92 -2.30
N ALA A 267 -51.43 -50.39 -2.39
CA ALA A 267 -51.94 -51.44 -3.28
C ALA A 267 -51.78 -52.87 -2.68
N GLU A 268 -52.94 -53.55 -2.63
CA GLU A 268 -53.26 -54.92 -2.20
C GLU A 268 -53.44 -55.23 -0.70
#